data_AF-A0A946US92-F1
#
_entry.id   AF-A0A946US92-F1
#
_cell.length_a   1.000
_cell.length_b   1.000
_cell.length_c   1.000
_cell.angle_alpha   90.00
_cell.angle_beta   90.00
_cell.angle_gamma   90.00
#
_symmetry.space_group_name_H-M   'P 1'
#
loop_
_entity.id
_entity.type
_entity.pdbx_description
1 polymer ?
#
loop_
_entity_poly.entity_id
_entity_poly.type
_entity_poly.pdbx_seq_one_letter_code
_entity_poly.pdbx_strand_id
1 'polypeptide(L)'
;SLGYPVVLKAVASDLAHKTEQRAVSLNLQDEDALSKAVESMRDRFDQFLVERMVGPAVAEFIVGIHRDPIFGVSLLIGSGGTLVELFGDTVSLLLPVQRHEIESAMSGLKANRLLDGYRGMPTGDREAVMDAIERIGHYAGAHSDDLIEVDINPLLATPDGAIAVDAKLRVTKALERG
;
A
#
# COMPACT_ATOMS: atom_id res chain seq x y z
N SER A 1 -22.18 -2.31 -10.21
CA SER A 1 -21.97 -1.81 -8.84
C SER A 1 -20.71 -2.46 -8.27
N LEU A 2 -20.07 -1.87 -7.26
CA LEU A 2 -18.83 -2.41 -6.65
C LEU A 2 -19.05 -3.74 -5.91
N GLY A 3 -20.30 -4.04 -5.53
CA GLY A 3 -20.64 -5.18 -4.66
C GLY A 3 -20.26 -4.91 -3.21
N TYR A 4 -21.07 -5.40 -2.27
CA TYR A 4 -20.78 -5.32 -0.84
C TYR A 4 -20.01 -6.57 -0.37
N PRO A 5 -19.23 -6.48 0.73
CA PRO A 5 -19.01 -5.28 1.54
C PRO A 5 -18.07 -4.26 0.88
N VAL A 6 -18.25 -2.99 1.23
CA VAL A 6 -17.40 -1.87 0.79
C VAL A 6 -16.69 -1.19 1.95
N VAL A 7 -15.68 -0.42 1.63
CA VAL A 7 -14.94 0.48 2.52
C VAL A 7 -15.20 1.92 2.07
N LEU A 8 -15.45 2.80 3.03
CA LEU A 8 -15.51 4.24 2.83
C LEU A 8 -14.23 4.87 3.41
N LYS A 9 -13.51 5.66 2.60
CA LYS A 9 -12.34 6.44 3.04
C LYS A 9 -12.58 7.91 2.75
N ALA A 10 -12.33 8.80 3.70
CA ALA A 10 -12.31 10.23 3.43
C ALA A 10 -11.06 10.62 2.65
N VAL A 11 -11.19 11.62 1.77
CA VAL A 11 -10.09 12.17 0.98
C VAL A 11 -9.82 13.59 1.48
N ALA A 12 -8.57 13.88 1.84
CA ALA A 12 -8.12 15.20 2.26
C ALA A 12 -6.61 15.31 2.00
N SER A 13 -6.17 16.53 1.66
CA SER A 13 -4.79 16.84 1.30
C SER A 13 -3.77 16.64 2.43
N ASP A 14 -4.21 16.55 3.69
CA ASP A 14 -3.36 16.46 4.89
C ASP A 14 -3.59 15.18 5.72
N LEU A 15 -4.16 14.13 5.10
CA LEU A 15 -4.40 12.83 5.75
C LEU A 15 -3.13 11.97 5.75
N ALA A 16 -2.11 12.37 6.51
CA ALA A 16 -0.95 11.51 6.73
C ALA A 16 -1.30 10.25 7.55
N HIS A 17 -2.36 10.26 8.38
CA HIS A 17 -2.80 9.10 9.17
C HIS A 17 -4.34 8.99 9.26
N LYS A 18 -4.97 8.41 8.23
CA LYS A 18 -6.44 8.30 8.07
C LYS A 18 -7.16 7.54 9.20
N THR A 19 -6.51 6.55 9.79
CA THR A 19 -7.10 5.71 10.85
C THR A 19 -7.25 6.46 12.18
N GLU A 20 -6.33 7.38 12.49
CA GLU A 20 -6.33 8.14 13.75
C GLU A 20 -7.44 9.22 13.79
N GLN A 21 -7.95 9.65 12.63
CA GLN A 21 -9.01 10.66 12.53
C GLN A 21 -10.42 10.07 12.37
N ARG A 22 -10.57 8.73 12.48
CA ARG A 22 -11.82 8.02 12.11
C ARG A 22 -12.28 8.37 10.69
N ALA A 23 -11.33 8.46 9.76
CA ALA A 23 -11.57 8.82 8.36
C ALA A 23 -11.81 7.58 7.46
N VAL A 24 -11.97 6.39 8.06
CA VAL A 24 -12.20 5.14 7.35
C VAL A 24 -13.32 4.36 8.05
N SER A 25 -14.30 3.87 7.28
CA SER A 25 -15.32 2.92 7.73
C SER A 25 -15.23 1.65 6.90
N LEU A 26 -14.95 0.53 7.57
CA LEU A 26 -14.77 -0.78 6.97
C LEU A 26 -16.07 -1.59 7.03
N ASN A 27 -16.14 -2.63 6.19
CA ASN A 27 -17.15 -3.70 6.28
C ASN A 27 -18.60 -3.22 6.17
N LEU A 28 -18.86 -2.21 5.33
CA LEU A 28 -20.20 -1.69 5.08
C LEU A 28 -20.94 -2.69 4.19
N GLN A 29 -22.00 -3.32 4.71
CA GLN A 29 -22.66 -4.47 4.10
C GLN A 29 -23.75 -4.10 3.08
N ASP A 30 -24.22 -2.86 3.12
CA ASP A 30 -25.32 -2.37 2.29
C ASP A 30 -25.30 -0.84 2.16
N GLU A 31 -26.27 -0.32 1.40
CA GLU A 31 -26.40 1.10 1.09
C GLU A 31 -26.78 1.95 2.30
N ASP A 32 -27.53 1.38 3.25
CA ASP A 32 -27.92 2.06 4.49
C ASP A 32 -26.70 2.24 5.41
N ALA A 33 -25.89 1.19 5.58
CA ALA A 33 -24.62 1.27 6.30
C ALA A 33 -23.67 2.29 5.67
N LEU A 34 -23.57 2.32 4.35
CA LEU A 34 -22.74 3.29 3.63
C LEU A 34 -23.23 4.72 3.83
N SER A 35 -24.53 4.97 3.70
CA SER A 35 -25.13 6.29 3.87
C SER A 35 -24.89 6.84 5.28
N LYS A 36 -25.09 6.00 6.31
CA LYS A 36 -24.81 6.34 7.71
C LYS A 36 -23.33 6.66 7.95
N ALA A 37 -22.43 5.90 7.32
CA ALA A 37 -21.00 6.14 7.43
C ALA A 37 -20.61 7.52 6.84
N VAL A 38 -21.14 7.86 5.66
CA VAL A 38 -20.94 9.19 5.03
C VAL A 38 -21.46 10.30 5.92
N GLU A 39 -22.69 10.19 6.43
CA GLU A 39 -23.29 11.19 7.31
C GLU A 39 -22.45 11.43 8.57
N SER A 40 -21.91 10.37 9.17
CA SER A 40 -21.06 10.49 10.36
C SER A 40 -19.74 11.25 10.13
N MET A 41 -19.31 11.36 8.87
CA MET A 41 -18.04 11.98 8.48
C MET A 41 -18.21 13.35 7.80
N ARG A 42 -19.40 13.68 7.31
CA ARG A 42 -19.63 14.86 6.45
C ARG A 42 -19.29 16.21 7.08
N ASP A 43 -19.34 16.30 8.41
CA ASP A 43 -19.03 17.55 9.13
C ASP A 43 -17.52 17.84 9.15
N ARG A 44 -16.70 16.84 8.84
CA ARG A 44 -15.23 16.89 8.88
C ARG A 44 -14.60 16.75 7.51
N PHE A 45 -15.27 16.05 6.59
CA PHE A 45 -14.77 15.73 5.27
C PHE A 45 -15.86 15.94 4.22
N ASP A 46 -15.47 16.48 3.07
CA ASP A 46 -16.33 16.80 1.94
C ASP A 46 -16.19 15.82 0.77
N GLN A 47 -15.12 15.02 0.75
CA GLN A 47 -14.82 14.04 -0.29
C GLN A 47 -14.60 12.64 0.29
N PHE A 48 -15.13 11.65 -0.42
CA PHE A 48 -15.07 10.25 -0.03
C PHE A 48 -14.74 9.35 -1.22
N LEU A 49 -14.00 8.29 -0.95
CA LEU A 49 -13.70 7.19 -1.85
C LEU A 49 -14.40 5.92 -1.34
N VAL A 50 -15.16 5.26 -2.22
CA VAL A 50 -15.81 3.98 -1.92
C VAL A 50 -15.11 2.89 -2.71
N GLU A 51 -14.61 1.88 -2.00
CA GLU A 51 -13.85 0.78 -2.57
C GLU A 51 -14.48 -0.55 -2.17
N ARG A 52 -14.33 -1.57 -3.02
CA ARG A 52 -14.68 -2.93 -2.63
C ARG A 52 -13.77 -3.37 -1.50
N MET A 53 -14.33 -3.96 -0.44
CA MET A 53 -13.51 -4.51 0.63
C MET A 53 -12.78 -5.77 0.14
N VAL A 54 -11.46 -5.78 0.30
CA VAL A 54 -10.64 -6.95 0.02
C VAL A 54 -10.88 -7.99 1.13
N GLY A 55 -10.96 -9.26 0.74
CA GLY A 55 -11.07 -10.37 1.69
C GLY A 55 -9.80 -10.57 2.52
N PRO A 56 -9.75 -11.61 3.37
CA PRO A 56 -8.57 -11.90 4.18
C PRO A 56 -7.34 -12.12 3.28
N ALA A 57 -6.28 -11.38 3.58
CA ALA A 57 -4.98 -11.54 2.93
C ALA A 57 -4.15 -12.63 3.62
N VAL A 58 -3.24 -13.24 2.87
CA VAL A 58 -2.25 -14.20 3.37
C VAL A 58 -1.12 -13.48 4.11
N ALA A 59 -0.68 -12.35 3.57
CA ALA A 59 0.36 -11.51 4.13
C ALA A 59 0.11 -10.05 3.74
N GLU A 60 0.69 -9.14 4.51
CA GLU A 60 0.69 -7.71 4.20
C GLU A 60 2.14 -7.24 4.06
N PHE A 61 2.39 -6.38 3.08
CA PHE A 61 3.66 -5.72 2.85
C PHE A 61 3.48 -4.21 2.77
N ILE A 62 4.54 -3.48 3.04
CA ILE A 62 4.66 -2.06 2.78
C ILE A 62 5.68 -1.89 1.66
N VAL A 63 5.35 -1.07 0.67
CA VAL A 63 6.25 -0.77 -0.44
C VAL A 63 6.34 0.73 -0.60
N GLY A 64 7.52 1.27 -0.33
CA GLY A 64 7.81 2.69 -0.38
C GLY A 64 8.84 3.03 -1.45
N ILE A 65 8.76 4.23 -1.98
CA ILE A 65 9.82 4.86 -2.75
C ILE A 65 10.19 6.14 -2.02
N HIS A 66 11.46 6.29 -1.69
CA HIS A 66 11.96 7.50 -1.05
C HIS A 66 13.15 8.06 -1.83
N ARG A 67 13.22 9.39 -1.91
CA ARG A 67 14.36 10.09 -2.48
C ARG A 67 15.27 10.57 -1.36
N ASP A 68 16.47 10.01 -1.31
CA ASP A 68 17.54 10.51 -0.48
C ASP A 68 18.38 11.53 -1.27
N PRO A 69 18.75 12.69 -0.68
CA PRO A 69 19.55 13.71 -1.36
C PRO A 69 20.96 13.26 -1.77
N ILE A 70 21.50 12.22 -1.12
CA ILE A 70 22.87 11.73 -1.32
C ILE A 70 22.87 10.49 -2.20
N PHE A 71 21.99 9.53 -1.92
CA PHE A 71 21.99 8.22 -2.59
C PHE A 71 20.99 8.11 -3.75
N GLY A 72 20.14 9.12 -3.96
CA GLY A 72 19.11 9.10 -5.00
C GLY A 72 17.86 8.35 -4.56
N VAL A 73 17.16 7.73 -5.50
CA VAL A 73 15.87 7.07 -5.24
C VAL A 73 16.09 5.64 -4.77
N SER A 74 15.43 5.27 -3.66
CA SER A 74 15.44 3.92 -3.11
C SER A 74 14.05 3.33 -3.03
N LEU A 75 13.99 2.00 -3.18
CA LEU A 75 12.83 1.16 -2.94
C LEU A 75 12.92 0.60 -1.51
N LEU A 76 11.92 0.89 -0.70
CA LEU A 76 11.72 0.31 0.61
C LEU A 76 10.69 -0.81 0.53
N ILE A 77 11.00 -1.97 1.11
CA ILE A 77 10.09 -3.09 1.23
C ILE A 77 10.03 -3.48 2.70
N GLY A 78 8.84 -3.66 3.24
CA GLY A 78 8.64 -4.02 4.63
C GLY A 78 7.53 -5.02 4.82
N SER A 79 7.56 -5.72 5.94
CA SER A 79 6.42 -6.47 6.44
C SER A 79 5.35 -5.49 6.94
N GLY A 80 4.09 -5.69 6.54
CA GLY A 80 2.95 -4.90 6.96
C GLY A 80 2.23 -5.46 8.19
N GLY A 81 1.17 -4.77 8.60
CA GLY A 81 0.34 -5.12 9.75
C GLY A 81 0.77 -4.42 11.06
N THR A 82 -0.21 -4.24 11.95
CA THR A 82 -0.10 -3.37 13.14
C THR A 82 0.99 -3.78 14.12
N LEU A 83 1.32 -5.08 14.19
CA LEU A 83 2.37 -5.57 15.07
C LEU A 83 3.77 -5.35 14.48
N VAL A 84 3.91 -5.21 13.16
CA VAL A 84 5.22 -5.17 12.49
C VAL A 84 5.76 -3.75 12.32
N GLU A 85 4.88 -2.75 12.23
CA GLU A 85 5.24 -1.32 12.26
C GLU A 85 6.07 -0.96 13.51
N LEU A 86 5.91 -1.69 14.63
CA LEU A 86 6.68 -1.51 15.87
C LEU A 86 8.11 -2.09 15.82
N PHE A 87 8.40 -3.02 14.91
CA PHE A 87 9.67 -3.76 14.88
C PHE A 87 10.60 -3.38 13.74
N GLY A 88 10.19 -2.48 12.83
CA GLY A 88 11.04 -1.96 11.77
C GLY A 88 11.55 -3.03 10.78
N ASP A 89 10.75 -4.07 10.52
CA ASP A 89 11.09 -5.17 9.60
C ASP A 89 11.01 -4.70 8.14
N THR A 90 12.04 -3.97 7.73
CA THR A 90 12.16 -3.29 6.45
C THR A 90 13.54 -3.46 5.86
N VAL A 91 13.62 -3.36 4.54
CA VAL A 91 14.85 -3.38 3.75
C VAL A 91 14.76 -2.34 2.66
N SER A 92 15.88 -1.69 2.35
CA SER A 92 15.96 -0.67 1.30
C SER A 92 16.95 -1.11 0.22
N LEU A 93 16.57 -0.89 -1.03
CA LEU A 93 17.35 -1.18 -2.21
C LEU A 93 17.49 0.11 -3.04
N LEU A 94 18.68 0.40 -3.55
CA LEU A 94 18.88 1.56 -4.42
C LEU A 94 18.38 1.24 -5.83
N LEU A 95 17.71 2.20 -6.48
CA LEU A 95 17.28 2.03 -7.87
C LEU A 95 18.45 2.28 -8.84
N PRO A 96 18.46 1.61 -10.02
CA PRO A 96 17.51 0.59 -10.46
C PRO A 96 17.74 -0.75 -9.75
N VAL A 97 16.65 -1.47 -9.45
CA VAL A 97 16.71 -2.81 -8.82
C VAL A 97 16.40 -3.90 -9.84
N GLN A 98 16.99 -5.07 -9.63
CA GLN A 98 16.68 -6.28 -10.37
C GLN A 98 15.83 -7.24 -9.53
N ARG A 99 15.08 -8.12 -10.21
CA ARG A 99 14.23 -9.14 -9.58
C ARG A 99 14.93 -9.94 -8.48
N HIS A 100 16.16 -10.39 -8.71
CA HIS A 100 16.92 -11.19 -7.73
C HIS A 100 17.27 -10.41 -6.45
N GLU A 101 17.43 -9.09 -6.53
CA GLU A 101 17.68 -8.23 -5.36
C GLU A 101 16.41 -8.10 -4.52
N ILE A 102 15.25 -7.96 -5.18
CA ILE A 102 13.93 -7.94 -4.54
C ILE A 102 13.65 -9.28 -3.86
N GLU A 103 13.93 -10.41 -4.52
CA GLU A 103 13.78 -11.74 -3.94
C GLU A 103 14.65 -11.92 -2.69
N SER A 104 15.91 -11.49 -2.75
CA SER A 104 16.83 -11.54 -1.61
C SER A 104 16.34 -10.68 -0.45
N ALA A 105 15.93 -9.45 -0.74
CA ALA A 105 15.34 -8.53 0.24
C ALA A 105 14.10 -9.12 0.92
N MET A 106 13.17 -9.65 0.13
CA MET A 106 11.95 -10.29 0.61
C MET A 106 12.22 -11.53 1.47
N SER A 107 13.25 -12.31 1.14
CA SER A 107 13.59 -13.52 1.92
C SER A 107 13.91 -13.23 3.39
N GLY A 108 14.39 -12.02 3.70
CA GLY A 108 14.69 -11.56 5.05
C GLY A 108 13.46 -11.13 5.86
N LEU A 109 12.34 -10.81 5.20
CA LEU A 109 11.14 -10.27 5.84
C LEU A 109 10.32 -11.36 6.53
N LYS A 110 9.74 -11.03 7.69
CA LYS A 110 8.89 -11.95 8.45
C LYS A 110 7.60 -12.28 7.70
N ALA A 111 6.97 -11.30 7.07
CA ALA A 111 5.76 -11.50 6.27
C ALA A 111 5.98 -12.45 5.09
N ASN A 112 7.21 -12.54 4.57
CA ASN A 112 7.54 -13.46 3.49
C ASN A 112 7.32 -14.94 3.85
N ARG A 113 7.44 -15.29 5.14
CA ARG A 113 7.16 -16.65 5.63
C ARG A 113 5.68 -17.00 5.61
N LEU A 114 4.81 -16.00 5.62
CA LEU A 114 3.36 -16.22 5.56
C LEU A 114 2.90 -16.62 4.16
N LEU A 115 3.65 -16.23 3.12
CA LEU A 115 3.34 -16.59 1.74
C LEU A 115 3.35 -18.11 1.50
N ASP A 116 4.12 -18.86 2.29
CA ASP A 116 4.17 -20.32 2.22
C ASP A 116 2.99 -21.01 2.95
N GLY A 117 2.06 -20.21 3.50
CA GLY A 117 0.92 -20.67 4.29
C GLY A 117 1.28 -20.93 5.76
N TYR A 118 0.31 -20.74 6.66
CA TYR A 118 0.49 -20.97 8.10
C TYR A 118 -0.73 -21.64 8.72
N ARG A 119 -0.55 -22.75 9.46
CA ARG A 119 -1.62 -23.45 10.20
C ARG A 119 -2.90 -23.74 9.38
N GLY A 120 -2.74 -24.21 8.14
CA GLY A 120 -3.87 -24.54 7.25
C GLY A 120 -4.48 -23.34 6.52
N MET A 121 -3.90 -22.15 6.67
CA MET A 121 -4.20 -20.99 5.82
C MET A 121 -3.65 -21.22 4.40
N PRO A 122 -4.27 -20.64 3.37
CA PRO A 122 -3.80 -20.74 2.00
C PRO A 122 -2.41 -20.09 1.83
N THR A 123 -1.69 -20.52 0.80
CA THR A 123 -0.47 -19.86 0.33
C THR A 123 -0.82 -18.55 -0.38
N GLY A 124 0.12 -17.61 -0.40
CA GLY A 124 -0.01 -16.36 -1.13
C GLY A 124 0.67 -16.45 -2.49
N ASP A 125 0.18 -15.69 -3.47
CA ASP A 125 0.82 -15.57 -4.77
C ASP A 125 2.09 -14.72 -4.67
N ARG A 126 3.20 -15.41 -4.44
CA ARG A 126 4.54 -14.82 -4.31
C ARG A 126 4.94 -14.06 -5.56
N GLU A 127 4.69 -14.62 -6.75
CA GLU A 127 5.10 -14.00 -8.00
C GLU A 127 4.34 -12.70 -8.24
N ALA A 128 3.05 -12.65 -7.94
CA ALA A 128 2.27 -11.41 -8.05
C ALA A 128 2.77 -10.30 -7.12
N VAL A 129 3.22 -10.64 -5.90
CA VAL A 129 3.83 -9.67 -4.98
C VAL A 129 5.15 -9.15 -5.57
N MET A 130 6.00 -10.05 -6.10
CA MET A 130 7.28 -9.65 -6.67
C MET A 130 7.08 -8.76 -7.89
N ASP A 131 6.15 -9.13 -8.77
CA ASP A 131 5.79 -8.35 -9.96
C ASP A 131 5.28 -6.95 -9.61
N ALA A 132 4.46 -6.83 -8.56
CA ALA A 132 3.99 -5.54 -8.09
C ALA A 132 5.17 -4.66 -7.63
N ILE A 133 6.04 -5.19 -6.76
CA ILE A 133 7.21 -4.48 -6.24
C ILE A 133 8.16 -4.06 -7.36
N GLU A 134 8.46 -4.97 -8.28
CA GLU A 134 9.33 -4.70 -9.43
C GLU A 134 8.75 -3.60 -10.33
N ARG A 135 7.45 -3.64 -10.62
CA ARG A 135 6.78 -2.59 -11.42
C ARG A 135 6.80 -1.24 -10.72
N ILE A 136 6.64 -1.20 -9.40
CA ILE A 136 6.75 0.03 -8.61
C ILE A 136 8.19 0.59 -8.70
N GLY A 137 9.20 -0.26 -8.51
CA GLY A 137 10.60 0.11 -8.64
C GLY A 137 10.97 0.61 -10.04
N HIS A 138 10.51 -0.08 -11.09
CA HIS A 138 10.69 0.35 -12.48
C HIS A 138 10.01 1.68 -12.78
N TYR A 139 8.77 1.86 -12.33
CA TYR A 139 8.05 3.12 -12.46
C TYR A 139 8.83 4.26 -11.79
N ALA A 140 9.31 4.04 -10.57
CA ALA A 140 10.07 5.03 -9.82
C ALA A 140 11.41 5.38 -10.48
N GLY A 141 12.13 4.38 -11.01
CA GLY A 141 13.37 4.61 -11.75
C GLY A 141 13.12 5.45 -13.01
N ALA A 142 12.08 5.12 -13.76
CA ALA A 142 11.70 5.83 -14.99
C ALA A 142 11.22 7.27 -14.76
N HIS A 143 10.72 7.58 -13.56
CA HIS A 143 10.23 8.92 -13.19
C HIS A 143 11.07 9.57 -12.09
N SER A 144 12.32 9.15 -11.94
CA SER A 144 13.18 9.55 -10.81
C SER A 144 13.43 11.05 -10.72
N ASP A 145 13.28 11.80 -11.80
CA ASP A 145 13.41 13.26 -11.80
C ASP A 145 12.24 13.96 -11.08
N ASP A 146 11.01 13.52 -11.32
CA ASP A 146 9.80 14.19 -10.84
C ASP A 146 9.16 13.50 -9.62
N LEU A 147 9.54 12.26 -9.33
CA LEU A 147 9.01 11.49 -8.21
C LEU A 147 9.70 11.87 -6.89
N ILE A 148 8.91 12.21 -5.87
CA ILE A 148 9.41 12.46 -4.52
C ILE A 148 9.20 11.22 -3.65
N GLU A 149 8.00 10.65 -3.71
CA GLU A 149 7.60 9.57 -2.81
C GLU A 149 6.48 8.73 -3.40
N VAL A 150 6.56 7.42 -3.20
CA VAL A 150 5.44 6.47 -3.33
C VAL A 150 5.32 5.79 -1.98
N ASP A 151 4.11 5.64 -1.46
CA ASP A 151 3.85 4.85 -0.27
C ASP A 151 2.64 3.96 -0.52
N ILE A 152 2.86 2.66 -0.59
CA ILE A 152 1.82 1.64 -0.71
C ILE A 152 1.78 0.88 0.60
N ASN A 153 0.74 1.17 1.39
CA ASN A 153 0.53 0.59 2.70
C ASN A 153 -0.97 0.33 2.96
N PRO A 154 -1.46 -0.92 2.91
CA PRO A 154 -0.73 -2.15 2.61
C PRO A 154 -0.77 -2.56 1.13
N LEU A 155 0.26 -3.29 0.71
CA LEU A 155 0.21 -4.25 -0.41
C LEU A 155 -0.16 -5.62 0.16
N LEU A 156 -1.38 -6.07 -0.10
CA LEU A 156 -1.89 -7.36 0.36
C LEU A 156 -1.49 -8.48 -0.60
N ALA A 157 -0.93 -9.55 -0.06
CA ALA A 157 -0.78 -10.81 -0.78
C ALA A 157 -2.04 -11.67 -0.56
N THR A 158 -2.60 -12.19 -1.64
CA THR A 158 -3.77 -13.08 -1.64
C THR A 158 -3.41 -14.40 -2.32
N PRO A 159 -4.23 -15.45 -2.21
CA PRO A 159 -3.96 -16.71 -2.91
C PRO A 159 -3.88 -16.58 -4.44
N ASP A 160 -4.57 -15.57 -4.99
CA ASP A 160 -4.75 -15.39 -6.44
C ASP A 160 -4.09 -14.10 -6.98
N GLY A 161 -3.23 -13.46 -6.18
CA GLY A 161 -2.51 -12.26 -6.62
C GLY A 161 -2.11 -11.30 -5.51
N ALA A 162 -1.76 -10.06 -5.88
CA ALA A 162 -1.39 -8.98 -4.97
C ALA A 162 -2.24 -7.72 -5.21
N ILE A 163 -2.64 -7.03 -4.12
CA ILE A 163 -3.57 -5.89 -4.17
C ILE A 163 -3.02 -4.75 -3.31
N ALA A 164 -2.72 -3.60 -3.94
CA ALA A 164 -2.46 -2.37 -3.21
C ALA A 164 -3.78 -1.78 -2.69
N VAL A 165 -3.95 -1.69 -1.37
CA VAL A 165 -5.19 -1.23 -0.75
C VAL A 165 -5.20 0.26 -0.48
N ASP A 166 -4.04 0.86 -0.22
CA ASP A 166 -3.88 2.32 -0.20
C ASP A 166 -2.58 2.65 -0.93
N ALA A 167 -2.59 3.78 -1.63
CA ALA A 167 -1.41 4.30 -2.30
C ALA A 167 -1.40 5.82 -2.17
N LYS A 168 -0.26 6.35 -1.76
CA LYS A 168 0.03 7.79 -1.73
C LYS A 168 1.20 8.06 -2.67
N LEU A 169 1.04 9.08 -3.49
CA LEU A 169 2.06 9.51 -4.45
C LEU A 169 2.33 10.99 -4.24
N ARG A 170 3.62 11.36 -4.14
CA ARG A 170 4.06 12.75 -4.13
C ARG A 170 5.05 12.96 -5.27
N VAL A 171 4.74 13.94 -6.11
CA VAL A 171 5.56 14.37 -7.24
C VAL A 171 5.95 15.84 -7.06
N THR A 172 7.06 16.26 -7.64
CA THR A 172 7.39 17.68 -7.74
C THR A 172 6.31 18.39 -8.56
N LYS A 173 5.89 19.59 -8.15
CA LYS A 173 5.13 20.44 -9.07
C LYS A 173 5.99 20.64 -10.31
N ALA A 174 5.43 20.37 -11.49
CA ALA A 174 6.05 20.80 -12.73
C ALA A 174 6.37 22.30 -12.59
N LEU A 175 7.65 22.66 -12.67
CA LEU A 175 8.01 24.04 -12.95
C LEU A 175 7.27 24.39 -14.23
N GLU A 176 6.34 25.35 -14.18
CA GLU A 176 5.82 25.97 -15.39
C GLU A 176 7.04 26.48 -16.15
N ARG A 177 7.45 25.71 -17.17
CA ARG A 177 8.51 26.14 -18.08
C ARG A 177 7.88 27.27 -18.89
N GLY A 178 8.14 28.50 -18.46
CA GLY A 178 7.79 29.71 -19.18
C GLY A 178 8.47 29.81 -20.54
#